data_AF-W8YCM0-F1
#
_entry.id   AF-W8YCM0-F1
#
_cell.length_a   1.000
_cell.length_b   1.000
_cell.length_c   1.000
_cell.angle_alpha   90.00
_cell.angle_beta   90.00
_cell.angle_gamma   90.00
#
_symmetry.space_group_name_H-M   'P 1'
#
loop_
_entity.id
_entity.type
_entity.pdbx_description
1 polymer ?
#
loop_
_entity_poly.entity_id
_entity_poly.type
_entity_poly.pdbx_seq_one_letter_code
_entity_poly.pdbx_strand_id
1 'polypeptide(L)'
;MILRDHGSHVDIEGDGFLLERAGITVEPSPIRKGDIAISYEVLNNLFHQAWRSKRKDHAVLYAVYRVNYIHQINEQRKPSNIK
;
A
#
# COMPACT_ATOMS: atom_id res chain seq x y z
N MET A 1 -8.51 -6.18 -5.19
CA MET A 1 -7.54 -6.03 -4.11
C MET A 1 -7.93 -6.99 -3.00
N ILE A 2 -7.01 -7.84 -2.58
CA ILE A 2 -7.19 -8.77 -1.46
C ILE A 2 -6.04 -8.50 -0.49
N LEU A 3 -6.36 -8.04 0.72
CA LEU A 3 -5.37 -7.92 1.80
C LEU A 3 -5.18 -9.30 2.43
N ARG A 4 -3.94 -9.78 2.43
CA ARG A 4 -3.53 -11.01 3.08
C ARG A 4 -2.79 -10.67 4.37
N ASP A 5 -3.15 -11.36 5.44
CA ASP A 5 -2.56 -11.17 6.77
C ASP A 5 -1.88 -12.46 7.21
N HIS A 6 -0.58 -12.40 7.47
CA HIS A 6 0.25 -13.53 7.92
C HIS A 6 0.64 -13.40 9.39
N GLY A 7 -0.05 -12.56 10.16
CA GLY A 7 0.28 -12.21 11.54
C GLY A 7 1.45 -11.23 11.61
N SER A 8 2.67 -11.67 11.25
CA SER A 8 3.90 -10.86 11.32
C SER A 8 4.02 -9.81 10.22
N HIS A 9 3.36 -10.03 9.08
CA HIS A 9 3.36 -9.11 7.95
C HIS A 9 2.06 -9.23 7.15
N VAL A 10 1.83 -8.24 6.29
CA VAL A 10 0.73 -8.21 5.32
C VAL A 10 1.28 -8.05 3.91
N ASP A 11 0.50 -8.52 2.94
CA ASP A 11 0.69 -8.30 1.52
C ASP A 11 -0.67 -8.10 0.82
N ILE A 12 -0.62 -7.64 -0.43
CA ILE A 12 -1.81 -7.33 -1.22
C ILE A 12 -1.73 -8.06 -2.55
N GLU A 13 -2.80 -8.78 -2.89
CA GLU A 13 -2.95 -9.53 -4.13
C GLU A 13 -4.12 -9.02 -4.98
N GLY A 14 -4.21 -9.51 -6.22
CA GLY A 14 -5.34 -9.26 -7.12
C GLY A 14 -5.41 -7.82 -7.64
N ASP A 15 -4.29 -7.11 -7.61
CA ASP A 15 -4.12 -5.73 -8.06
C ASP A 15 -2.96 -5.56 -9.07
N GLY A 16 -2.32 -6.67 -9.49
CA GLY A 16 -1.19 -6.66 -10.43
C GLY A 16 -1.48 -5.89 -11.73
N PHE A 17 -2.72 -5.95 -12.24
CA PHE A 17 -3.14 -5.19 -13.43
C PHE A 17 -3.10 -3.65 -13.22
N LEU A 18 -3.25 -3.18 -11.99
CA LEU A 18 -3.06 -1.76 -11.67
C LEU A 18 -1.57 -1.42 -11.57
N LEU A 19 -0.75 -2.30 -11.01
CA LEU A 19 0.69 -2.09 -10.92
C LEU A 19 1.33 -2.06 -12.31
N GLU A 20 0.92 -2.98 -13.20
CA GLU A 20 1.32 -2.99 -14.61
C GLU A 20 0.88 -1.69 -15.31
N ARG A 21 -0.35 -1.24 -15.09
CA ARG A 21 -0.85 0.03 -15.65
C ARG A 21 -0.07 1.24 -15.13
N ALA A 22 0.30 1.25 -13.85
CA ALA A 22 1.12 2.31 -13.27
C ALA A 22 2.47 2.39 -14.00
N GLY A 23 3.03 1.23 -14.37
CA GLY A 23 4.24 1.13 -15.19
C GLY A 23 5.46 1.74 -14.50
N ILE A 24 5.47 1.71 -13.16
CA ILE A 24 6.54 2.21 -12.30
C ILE A 24 6.77 1.23 -11.15
N THR A 25 8.02 1.17 -10.68
CA THR A 25 8.37 0.55 -9.41
C THR A 25 8.40 1.64 -8.34
N VAL A 26 7.78 1.38 -7.19
CA VAL A 26 7.73 2.33 -6.07
C VAL A 26 8.36 1.67 -4.85
N GLU A 27 9.30 2.37 -4.24
CA GLU A 27 9.86 2.02 -2.94
C GLU A 27 9.12 2.77 -1.83
N PRO A 28 8.99 2.19 -0.62
CA PRO A 28 8.33 2.85 0.48
C PRO A 28 9.11 4.07 0.96
N SER A 29 8.38 5.10 1.35
CA SER A 29 8.96 6.28 1.99
C SER A 29 9.33 5.95 3.45
N PRO A 30 10.42 6.54 3.99
CA PRO A 30 10.76 6.37 5.39
C PRO A 30 9.64 6.86 6.30
N ILE A 31 9.27 6.07 7.31
CA ILE A 31 8.25 6.44 8.31
C ILE A 31 8.86 7.44 9.29
N ARG A 32 8.22 8.61 9.43
CA ARG A 32 8.64 9.67 10.37
C ARG A 32 7.67 9.76 11.54
N LYS A 33 8.18 10.25 12.67
CA LYS A 33 7.35 10.51 13.85
C LYS A 33 6.31 11.58 13.51
N GLY A 34 5.03 11.25 13.70
CA GLY A 34 3.91 12.15 13.41
C GLY A 34 3.29 11.97 12.03
N ASP A 35 3.81 11.05 11.20
CA ASP A 35 3.17 10.70 9.94
C ASP A 35 1.76 10.14 10.17
N ILE A 36 0.83 10.57 9.32
CA ILE A 36 -0.55 10.06 9.35
C ILE A 36 -0.55 8.67 8.74
N ALA A 37 -1.04 7.70 9.52
CA ALA A 37 -1.19 6.33 9.07
C ALA A 37 -2.13 6.24 7.85
N ILE A 38 -1.72 5.51 6.81
CA ILE A 38 -2.61 5.18 5.69
C ILE A 38 -3.64 4.16 6.19
N SER A 39 -4.92 4.52 6.11
CA SER A 39 -6.00 3.58 6.45
C SER A 39 -6.29 2.64 5.27
N TYR A 40 -6.79 1.44 5.59
CA TYR A 40 -7.27 0.50 4.57
C TYR A 40 -8.37 1.12 3.70
N GLU A 41 -9.24 1.95 4.27
CA GLU A 41 -10.31 2.64 3.55
C GLU A 41 -9.76 3.58 2.47
N VAL A 42 -8.76 4.40 2.81
CA VAL A 42 -8.09 5.28 1.83
C VAL A 42 -7.47 4.47 0.71
N LEU A 43 -6.77 3.38 1.05
CA LEU A 43 -6.16 2.49 0.06
C LEU A 43 -7.21 1.83 -0.85
N ASN A 44 -8.31 1.35 -0.28
CA ASN A 44 -9.39 0.70 -1.01
C ASN A 44 -10.12 1.68 -1.96
N ASN A 45 -10.33 2.92 -1.52
CA ASN A 45 -10.90 3.97 -2.37
C ASN A 45 -10.01 4.27 -3.58
N LEU A 46 -8.69 4.38 -3.38
CA LEU A 46 -7.72 4.55 -4.47
C LEU A 46 -7.72 3.35 -5.44
N PHE A 47 -7.79 2.12 -4.91
CA PHE A 47 -7.94 0.92 -5.73
C PHE A 47 -9.18 1.01 -6.62
N HIS A 48 -10.35 1.32 -6.04
CA HIS A 48 -11.60 1.41 -6.79
C HIS A 48 -11.57 2.55 -7.83
N GLN A 49 -10.99 3.70 -7.48
CA GLN A 49 -10.83 4.82 -8.42
C GLN A 49 -9.95 4.42 -9.60
N ALA A 50 -8.81 3.79 -9.37
CA ALA A 50 -7.91 3.31 -10.41
C ALA A 50 -8.54 2.18 -11.25
N TRP A 51 -9.26 1.26 -10.61
CA TRP A 51 -9.94 0.17 -11.28
C TRP A 51 -11.11 0.64 -12.15
N ARG A 52 -11.89 1.63 -11.71
CA ARG A 52 -13.05 2.14 -12.45
C ARG A 52 -12.63 3.07 -13.59
N SER A 53 -11.72 3.99 -13.32
CA SER A 53 -11.29 5.00 -14.31
C SER A 53 -10.35 4.47 -15.38
N LYS A 54 -9.62 3.38 -15.08
CA LYS A 54 -8.56 2.81 -15.94
C LYS A 54 -7.43 3.80 -16.32
N ARG A 55 -7.31 4.93 -15.62
CA ARG A 55 -6.27 5.93 -15.89
C ARG A 55 -4.93 5.56 -15.24
N LYS A 56 -3.83 5.90 -15.91
CA LYS A 56 -2.47 5.64 -15.43
C LYS A 56 -2.13 6.42 -14.16
N ASP A 57 -2.53 7.68 -14.07
CA ASP A 57 -2.29 8.54 -12.89
C ASP A 57 -2.95 8.00 -11.61
N HIS A 58 -4.19 7.54 -11.69
CA HIS A 58 -4.85 6.89 -10.56
C HIS A 58 -4.18 5.57 -10.18
N ALA A 59 -3.69 4.79 -11.16
CA ALA A 59 -2.93 3.58 -10.90
C ALA A 59 -1.58 3.87 -10.21
N VAL A 60 -0.89 4.94 -10.61
CA VAL A 60 0.33 5.43 -9.94
C VAL A 60 0.05 5.84 -8.51
N LEU A 61 -1.02 6.61 -8.28
CA LEU A 61 -1.40 7.04 -6.93
C LEU A 61 -1.70 5.82 -6.03
N TYR A 62 -2.44 4.85 -6.54
CA TYR A 62 -2.67 3.59 -5.84
C TYR A 62 -1.36 2.85 -5.53
N ALA A 63 -0.45 2.71 -6.50
CA ALA A 63 0.81 2.00 -6.31
C ALA A 63 1.67 2.63 -5.19
N VAL A 64 1.72 3.95 -5.13
CA VAL A 64 2.44 4.70 -4.08
C VAL A 64 1.83 4.44 -2.70
N TYR A 65 0.51 4.58 -2.57
CA TYR A 65 -0.16 4.35 -1.30
C TYR A 65 -0.09 2.89 -0.86
N ARG A 66 -0.18 1.94 -1.79
CA ARG A 66 -0.09 0.50 -1.52
C ARG A 66 1.23 0.13 -0.87
N VAL A 67 2.35 0.55 -1.47
CA VAL A 67 3.69 0.25 -0.95
C VAL A 67 3.90 0.86 0.43
N ASN A 68 3.49 2.11 0.64
CA ASN A 68 3.59 2.77 1.93
C ASN A 68 2.68 2.12 3.00
N TYR A 69 1.46 1.72 2.64
CA TYR A 69 0.55 1.02 3.55
C TYR A 69 1.14 -0.31 4.03
N ILE A 70 1.64 -1.13 3.09
CA ILE A 70 2.26 -2.42 3.41
C ILE A 70 3.48 -2.21 4.34
N HIS A 71 4.36 -1.27 3.98
CA HIS A 71 5.54 -0.96 4.78
C HIS A 71 5.16 -0.52 6.20
N GLN A 72 4.22 0.41 6.33
CA GLN A 72 3.77 0.92 7.61
C GLN A 72 3.21 -0.17 8.53
N ILE A 73 2.30 -1.02 8.03
CA ILE A 73 1.72 -2.11 8.82
C ILE A 73 2.80 -3.11 9.24
N ASN A 74 3.73 -3.43 8.34
CA ASN A 74 4.80 -4.38 8.64
C ASN A 74 5.78 -3.82 9.67
N GLU A 75 6.15 -2.53 9.60
CA GLU A 75 6.98 -1.90 10.64
C GLU A 75 6.28 -1.86 12.01
N GLN A 76 4.97 -1.60 12.06
CA GLN A 76 4.19 -1.60 13.31
C GLN A 76 4.11 -2.99 13.97
N ARG A 77 4.20 -4.05 13.17
CA ARG A 77 4.12 -5.45 13.63
C ARG A 77 5.47 -6.05 13.97
N LYS A 78 6.58 -5.39 13.61
CA LYS A 78 7.90 -5.83 14.05
C LYS A 78 7.92 -5.78 15.58
N PRO A 79 8.36 -6.85 16.25
CA PRO A 79 8.55 -6.80 17.69
C PRO A 79 9.54 -5.66 17.98
N SER A 80 9.10 -4.71 18.80
CA SER A 80 9.96 -3.68 19.36
C SER A 80 11.13 -4.40 20.00
N ASN A 81 12.33 -4.27 19.44
CA ASN A 81 13.57 -4.65 20.13
C ASN A 81 13.74 -3.67 21.30
N ILE A 82 12.97 -3.89 22.36
CA ILE A 82 13.18 -3.29 23.67
C ILE A 82 14.34 -4.08 24.26
N LYS A 83 15.54 -3.51 24.12
CA LYS A 83 16.71 -3.86 24.93
C LYS A 83 16.50 -3.38 26.37
#